data_AF-A0A077ZPI9-F1
#
_entry.id   AF-A0A077ZPI9-F1
#
_cell.length_a   1.000
_cell.length_b   1.000
_cell.length_c   1.000
_cell.angle_alpha   90.00
_cell.angle_beta   90.00
_cell.angle_gamma   90.00
#
_symmetry.space_group_name_H-M   'P 1'
#
loop_
_entity.id
_entity.type
_entity.pdbx_description
1 polymer ?
#
loop_
_entity_poly.entity_id
_entity_poly.type
_entity_poly.pdbx_seq_one_letter_code
_entity_poly.pdbx_strand_id
1 'polypeptide(L)'
;MNISNSRKLISIFPKQRKVNRPEKQLSQKKNCAQSFKSRVKSIDIYGKKINLSYKGDDSFKTLPGAFSSLIVIFILLAYFAFRSYVLLSKSNPYLSKPTFLRHLLSEGEFKAMDYGFDIAFGINQELDPSIGHYQVNQVRYYYIDKYDANGNQIRIKDRIPLEVQRCGQEHFNYENQREILMYNIDDYQCIVRKNISLEGNFYSSKFSYIEIKLQKCQNSLNSKIVCKNQSQIDDFFEREKFNVALVNSIIDFNDYDQTKKSFIDDSIFWDIESDKYKKSNMYIQKQEANLQDDFLQLGQFEAFSFSQVSNIREYDDQYSALEGTLIALYLRFDYRYDVYN
;
A
#
# COMPACT_ATOMS: atom_id res chain seq x y z
N MET A 1 44.21 13.80 -29.01
CA MET A 1 45.21 13.92 -27.92
C MET A 1 45.30 12.59 -27.21
N ASN A 2 46.39 11.86 -27.48
CA ASN A 2 46.71 10.57 -26.90
C ASN A 2 47.33 10.76 -25.52
N ILE A 3 46.78 10.12 -24.49
CA ILE A 3 47.52 9.88 -23.24
C ILE A 3 47.28 8.41 -22.86
N SER A 4 48.19 7.56 -23.31
CA SER A 4 48.39 6.22 -22.78
C SER A 4 48.95 6.33 -21.37
N ASN A 5 48.38 5.61 -20.40
CA ASN A 5 49.03 5.42 -19.11
C ASN A 5 48.95 3.95 -18.68
N SER A 6 49.98 3.22 -19.12
CA SER A 6 50.31 1.85 -18.72
C SER A 6 50.85 1.86 -17.28
N ARG A 7 50.06 1.38 -16.31
CA ARG A 7 50.55 1.10 -14.95
C ARG A 7 51.07 -0.33 -14.86
N LYS A 8 52.39 -0.43 -14.69
CA LYS A 8 53.14 -1.64 -14.34
C LYS A 8 52.67 -2.19 -12.99
N LEU A 9 52.20 -3.43 -12.99
CA LEU A 9 52.03 -4.25 -11.77
C LEU A 9 53.40 -4.68 -11.26
N ILE A 10 53.78 -4.17 -10.10
CA ILE A 10 54.97 -4.60 -9.35
C ILE A 10 54.58 -5.86 -8.58
N SER A 11 55.18 -7.00 -8.96
CA SER A 11 55.03 -8.28 -8.27
C SER A 11 55.82 -8.26 -6.95
N ILE A 12 55.15 -7.91 -5.85
CA ILE A 12 55.70 -7.94 -4.49
C ILE A 12 55.38 -9.31 -3.86
N PHE A 13 56.06 -10.36 -4.31
CA PHE A 13 56.15 -11.60 -3.53
C PHE A 13 57.54 -12.21 -3.69
N PRO A 14 58.34 -12.29 -2.61
CA PRO A 14 59.62 -12.97 -2.66
C PRO A 14 59.41 -14.47 -2.87
N LYS A 15 60.07 -15.03 -3.90
CA LYS A 15 60.20 -16.48 -4.11
C LYS A 15 60.75 -17.13 -2.84
N GLN A 16 59.89 -17.84 -2.10
CA GLN A 16 60.31 -18.67 -0.99
C GLN A 16 61.22 -19.78 -1.52
N ARG A 17 62.47 -19.80 -1.05
CA ARG A 17 63.40 -20.91 -1.23
C ARG A 17 62.77 -22.18 -0.64
N LYS A 18 62.49 -23.17 -1.49
CA LYS A 18 62.20 -24.54 -1.06
C LYS A 18 63.44 -25.10 -0.35
N VAL A 19 63.39 -25.14 0.97
CA VAL A 19 64.34 -25.90 1.79
C VAL A 19 63.90 -27.36 1.71
N ASN A 20 64.69 -28.19 1.02
CA ASN A 20 64.55 -29.64 1.03
C ASN A 20 64.80 -30.14 2.46
N ARG A 21 63.72 -30.46 3.20
CA ARG A 21 63.81 -31.22 4.44
C ARG A 21 63.96 -32.70 4.09
N PRO A 22 64.91 -33.42 4.69
CA PRO A 22 65.06 -34.85 4.48
C PRO A 22 63.82 -35.59 4.99
N GLU A 23 63.27 -36.43 4.13
CA GLU A 23 62.33 -37.49 4.48
C GLU A 23 62.95 -38.37 5.55
N LYS A 24 62.48 -38.23 6.80
CA LYS A 24 62.54 -39.33 7.76
C LYS A 24 61.23 -40.11 7.67
N GLN A 25 61.27 -41.13 6.83
CA GLN A 25 60.42 -42.29 6.95
C GLN A 25 60.59 -42.88 8.35
N LEU A 26 59.51 -42.89 9.13
CA LEU A 26 59.25 -43.87 10.18
C LEU A 26 57.73 -43.98 10.28
N SER A 27 57.19 -44.81 9.40
CA SER A 27 55.81 -45.30 9.43
C SER A 27 55.61 -46.15 10.69
N GLN A 28 55.46 -45.47 11.84
CA GLN A 28 54.78 -46.05 12.98
C GLN A 28 53.29 -46.09 12.64
N LYS A 29 52.68 -47.27 12.66
CA LYS A 29 51.22 -47.47 12.64
C LYS A 29 50.62 -46.64 13.77
N LYS A 30 50.28 -45.38 13.48
CA LYS A 30 49.53 -44.53 14.40
C LYS A 30 48.13 -45.12 14.45
N ASN A 31 47.80 -45.72 15.60
CA ASN A 31 46.47 -46.19 15.91
C ASN A 31 45.45 -45.11 15.50
N CYS A 32 44.41 -45.49 14.75
CA CYS A 32 43.38 -44.59 14.21
C CYS A 32 42.88 -43.56 15.26
N ALA A 33 42.77 -44.00 16.52
CA ALA A 33 42.41 -43.18 17.67
C ALA A 33 43.36 -41.99 17.97
N GLN A 34 44.66 -42.12 17.72
CA GLN A 34 45.62 -41.02 17.92
C GLN A 34 45.51 -39.96 16.81
N SER A 35 45.24 -40.38 15.57
CA SER A 35 44.97 -39.46 14.46
C SER A 35 43.68 -38.66 14.70
N PHE A 36 42.63 -39.35 15.16
CA PHE A 36 41.37 -38.69 15.52
C PHE A 36 41.54 -37.68 16.66
N LYS A 37 42.25 -38.05 17.74
CA LYS A 37 42.55 -37.11 18.84
C LYS A 37 43.33 -35.87 18.38
N SER A 38 44.29 -36.02 17.46
CA SER A 38 45.01 -34.85 16.92
C SER A 38 44.12 -33.95 16.07
N ARG A 39 43.18 -34.53 15.30
CA ARG A 39 42.20 -33.76 14.50
C ARG A 39 41.22 -33.02 15.39
N VAL A 40 40.64 -33.67 16.40
CA VAL A 40 39.72 -33.02 17.35
C VAL A 40 40.41 -31.89 18.10
N LYS A 41 41.65 -32.09 18.57
CA LYS A 41 42.43 -31.02 19.22
C LYS A 41 42.68 -29.82 18.30
N SER A 42 42.78 -30.01 16.99
CA SER A 42 43.00 -28.89 16.07
C SER A 42 41.81 -27.92 15.98
N ILE A 43 40.61 -28.38 16.35
CA ILE A 43 39.36 -27.60 16.34
C ILE A 43 39.25 -26.66 17.55
N ASP A 44 40.11 -26.80 18.58
CA ASP A 44 40.13 -25.88 19.73
C ASP A 44 40.48 -24.45 19.28
N ILE A 45 39.47 -23.57 19.25
CA ILE A 45 39.56 -22.16 18.87
C ILE A 45 40.11 -21.32 20.04
N TYR A 46 39.96 -21.80 21.28
CA TYR A 46 40.33 -21.07 22.50
C TYR A 46 41.73 -21.44 23.02
N GLY A 47 42.57 -22.02 22.15
CA GLY A 47 43.95 -22.38 22.50
C GLY A 47 44.75 -21.18 23.00
N LYS A 48 45.34 -21.28 24.19
CA LYS A 48 46.15 -20.20 24.78
C LYS A 48 47.48 -20.10 24.04
N LYS A 49 47.82 -18.91 23.53
CA LYS A 49 49.14 -18.63 22.96
C LYS A 49 50.20 -18.72 24.05
N ILE A 50 51.31 -19.40 23.78
CA ILE A 50 52.44 -19.48 24.71
C ILE A 50 53.57 -18.65 24.10
N ASN A 51 54.22 -17.80 24.90
CA ASN A 51 55.34 -16.95 24.45
C ASN A 51 56.64 -17.73 24.16
N LEU A 52 56.69 -19.03 24.49
CA LEU A 52 57.79 -19.95 24.22
C LEU A 52 57.23 -21.12 23.42
N SER A 53 57.72 -21.32 22.19
CA SER A 53 57.24 -22.37 21.28
C SER A 53 57.45 -23.76 21.90
N TYR A 54 56.37 -24.38 22.38
CA TYR A 54 56.42 -25.74 22.91
C TYR A 54 56.13 -26.71 21.78
N LYS A 55 57.13 -27.52 21.39
CA LYS A 55 57.05 -28.51 20.28
C LYS A 55 56.71 -27.92 18.89
N GLY A 56 57.02 -26.64 18.68
CA GLY A 56 56.85 -25.97 17.38
C GLY A 56 55.43 -25.48 17.08
N ASP A 57 54.51 -25.58 18.04
CA ASP A 57 53.17 -24.98 17.94
C ASP A 57 53.07 -23.75 18.85
N ASP A 58 52.51 -22.65 18.33
CA ASP A 58 52.39 -21.37 19.04
C ASP A 58 51.20 -21.31 20.03
N SER A 59 50.38 -22.37 20.08
CA SER A 59 49.18 -22.44 20.92
C SER A 59 49.02 -23.80 21.60
N PHE A 60 48.67 -23.79 22.89
CA PHE A 60 48.35 -25.00 23.63
C PHE A 60 46.86 -25.31 23.49
N LYS A 61 46.55 -26.37 22.75
CA LYS A 61 45.17 -26.85 22.51
C LYS A 61 44.84 -28.02 23.43
N THR A 62 43.68 -27.94 24.09
CA THR A 62 43.24 -28.93 25.07
C THR A 62 42.04 -29.73 24.53
N LEU A 63 41.87 -30.96 25.03
CA LEU A 63 40.73 -31.79 24.64
C LEU A 63 39.39 -31.23 25.18
N PRO A 64 39.31 -30.71 26.43
CA PRO A 64 38.12 -30.01 26.89
C PRO A 64 37.82 -28.73 26.10
N GLY A 65 38.85 -27.97 25.73
CA GLY A 65 38.71 -26.78 24.87
C GLY A 65 38.13 -27.12 23.51
N ALA A 66 38.63 -28.18 22.86
CA ALA A 66 38.08 -28.67 21.60
C ALA A 66 36.60 -29.08 21.68
N PHE A 67 36.16 -29.71 22.77
CA PHE A 67 34.75 -30.09 22.97
C PHE A 67 33.85 -28.86 23.14
N SER A 68 34.31 -27.88 23.92
CA SER A 68 33.63 -26.59 24.07
C SER A 68 33.50 -25.85 22.72
N SER A 69 34.59 -25.77 21.94
CA SER A 69 34.55 -25.19 20.59
C SER A 69 33.59 -25.92 19.65
N LEU A 70 33.51 -27.26 19.73
CA LEU A 70 32.58 -28.05 18.91
C LEU A 70 31.12 -27.74 19.27
N ILE A 71 30.79 -27.60 20.56
CA ILE A 71 29.45 -27.18 21.00
C ILE A 71 29.11 -25.81 20.45
N VAL A 72 30.01 -24.83 20.54
CA VAL A 72 29.77 -23.48 20.01
C VAL A 72 29.56 -23.50 18.49
N ILE A 73 30.41 -24.22 17.74
CA ILE A 73 30.25 -24.37 16.29
C ILE A 73 28.91 -25.02 15.95
N PHE A 74 28.50 -26.05 16.70
CA PHE A 74 27.21 -26.71 16.51
C PHE A 74 26.03 -25.76 16.77
N ILE A 75 26.07 -24.98 17.87
CA ILE A 75 25.04 -23.98 18.17
C ILE A 75 24.96 -22.93 17.05
N LEU A 76 26.10 -22.44 16.56
CA LEU A 76 26.14 -21.47 15.47
C LEU A 76 25.60 -22.05 14.15
N LEU A 77 25.93 -23.30 13.82
CA LEU A 77 25.40 -23.99 12.63
C LEU A 77 23.90 -24.25 12.75
N ALA A 78 23.42 -24.67 13.93
CA ALA A 78 22.00 -24.86 14.19
C ALA A 78 21.24 -23.54 14.09
N TYR A 79 21.79 -22.46 14.65
CA TYR A 79 21.23 -21.11 14.52
C TYR A 79 21.22 -20.63 13.06
N PHE A 80 22.31 -20.85 12.33
CA PHE A 80 22.39 -20.52 10.91
C PHE A 80 21.36 -21.29 10.10
N ALA A 81 21.27 -22.62 10.26
CA ALA A 81 20.29 -23.45 9.57
C ALA A 81 18.84 -23.05 9.92
N PHE A 82 18.56 -22.75 11.18
CA PHE A 82 17.26 -22.23 11.62
C PHE A 82 16.95 -20.88 10.97
N ARG A 83 17.90 -19.93 10.96
CA ARG A 83 17.72 -18.63 10.32
C ARG A 83 17.58 -18.73 8.81
N SER A 84 18.36 -19.59 8.16
CA SER A 84 18.22 -19.88 6.72
C SER A 84 16.87 -20.51 6.41
N TYR A 85 16.38 -21.43 7.25
CA TYR A 85 15.05 -21.98 7.11
C TYR A 85 13.99 -20.89 7.22
N VAL A 86 14.02 -20.07 8.27
CA VAL A 86 13.10 -18.93 8.47
C VAL A 86 13.11 -17.97 7.28
N LEU A 87 14.28 -17.69 6.72
CA LEU A 87 14.44 -16.78 5.58
C LEU A 87 13.95 -17.40 4.28
N LEU A 88 14.20 -18.70 4.03
CA LEU A 88 13.70 -19.41 2.85
C LEU A 88 12.20 -19.68 2.93
N SER A 89 11.67 -19.96 4.12
CA SER A 89 10.24 -20.11 4.37
C SER A 89 9.53 -18.76 4.50
N LYS A 90 10.26 -17.65 4.46
CA LYS A 90 9.78 -16.28 4.67
C LYS A 90 8.86 -16.13 5.89
N SER A 91 9.13 -16.90 6.96
CA SER A 91 8.22 -16.94 8.11
C SER A 91 8.48 -15.75 9.03
N ASN A 92 7.46 -14.91 9.26
CA ASN A 92 7.46 -13.67 10.05
C ASN A 92 8.04 -12.43 9.34
N PRO A 93 7.29 -11.83 8.39
CA PRO A 93 7.61 -10.50 7.90
C PRO A 93 7.52 -9.49 9.05
N TYR A 94 8.58 -8.70 9.27
CA TYR A 94 8.56 -7.60 10.22
C TYR A 94 7.92 -6.40 9.54
N LEU A 95 6.67 -6.09 9.90
CA LEU A 95 5.94 -4.98 9.32
C LEU A 95 6.17 -3.69 10.10
N SER A 96 6.63 -2.65 9.41
CA SER A 96 6.58 -1.28 9.93
C SER A 96 5.54 -0.48 9.16
N LYS A 97 4.58 0.12 9.88
CA LYS A 97 3.54 0.99 9.32
C LYS A 97 3.59 2.38 9.96
N PRO A 98 4.60 3.21 9.67
CA PRO A 98 4.57 4.62 10.05
C PRO A 98 3.50 5.39 9.26
N THR A 99 2.69 6.17 10.00
CA THR A 99 1.76 7.14 9.41
C THR A 99 2.42 8.51 9.34
N PHE A 100 2.34 9.14 8.18
CA PHE A 100 2.86 10.47 7.91
C PHE A 100 1.75 11.45 7.50
N LEU A 101 2.07 12.73 7.58
CA LEU A 101 1.24 13.82 7.08
C LEU A 101 1.90 14.42 5.85
N ARG A 102 1.21 14.47 4.72
CA ARG A 102 1.67 15.16 3.50
C ARG A 102 1.14 16.59 3.47
N HIS A 103 1.92 17.47 2.86
CA HIS A 103 1.49 18.83 2.56
C HIS A 103 0.70 18.83 1.25
N LEU A 104 -0.63 18.88 1.34
CA LEU A 104 -1.51 18.87 0.15
C LEU A 104 -1.32 20.05 -0.81
N LEU A 105 -0.61 21.10 -0.38
CA LEU A 105 -0.24 22.24 -1.23
C LEU A 105 0.86 21.91 -2.25
N SER A 106 1.70 20.90 -1.98
CA SER A 106 2.86 20.54 -2.81
C SER A 106 2.72 19.22 -3.55
N GLU A 107 1.75 18.38 -3.18
CA GLU A 107 1.57 17.03 -3.73
C GLU A 107 1.04 17.01 -5.18
N GLY A 108 0.30 18.05 -5.56
CA GLY A 108 -0.37 18.14 -6.85
C GLY A 108 -1.62 17.26 -6.96
N GLU A 109 -1.96 16.89 -8.19
CA GLU A 109 -3.18 16.16 -8.52
C GLU A 109 -3.06 14.65 -8.23
N PHE A 110 -4.00 14.11 -7.44
CA PHE A 110 -4.10 12.69 -7.11
C PHE A 110 -5.28 12.04 -7.87
N LYS A 111 -4.96 11.14 -8.80
CA LYS A 111 -5.96 10.34 -9.54
C LYS A 111 -6.19 9.00 -8.86
N ALA A 112 -7.10 8.95 -7.89
CA ALA A 112 -7.33 7.75 -7.07
C ALA A 112 -7.56 6.48 -7.91
N MET A 113 -8.26 6.60 -9.04
CA MET A 113 -8.60 5.48 -9.91
C MET A 113 -7.38 4.81 -10.56
N ASP A 114 -6.30 5.56 -10.79
CA ASP A 114 -5.04 5.01 -11.32
C ASP A 114 -4.33 4.11 -10.28
N TYR A 115 -4.70 4.23 -9.00
CA TYR A 115 -4.11 3.47 -7.88
C TYR A 115 -5.01 2.33 -7.37
N GLY A 116 -6.04 1.96 -8.13
CA GLY A 116 -6.93 0.83 -7.83
C GLY A 116 -8.19 1.20 -7.05
N PHE A 117 -8.51 2.49 -6.90
CA PHE A 117 -9.78 2.92 -6.30
C PHE A 117 -10.89 2.88 -7.35
N ASP A 118 -12.03 2.33 -6.99
CA ASP A 118 -13.25 2.48 -7.76
C ASP A 118 -14.45 2.59 -6.83
N ILE A 119 -15.55 3.13 -7.35
CA ILE A 119 -16.77 3.35 -6.58
C ILE A 119 -18.01 3.05 -7.43
N ALA A 120 -18.92 2.30 -6.82
CA ALA A 120 -20.26 2.06 -7.29
C ALA A 120 -21.24 2.55 -6.21
N PHE A 121 -22.33 3.19 -6.61
CA PHE A 121 -23.32 3.69 -5.68
C PHE A 121 -24.73 3.58 -6.25
N GLY A 122 -25.73 3.41 -5.38
CA GLY A 122 -27.10 3.27 -5.85
C GLY A 122 -28.07 2.89 -4.75
N ILE A 123 -29.31 2.66 -5.15
CA ILE A 123 -30.31 1.94 -4.37
C ILE A 123 -30.42 0.53 -4.95
N ASN A 124 -31.11 -0.39 -4.28
CA ASN A 124 -31.20 -1.80 -4.69
C ASN A 124 -32.11 -2.05 -5.91
N GLN A 125 -32.44 -1.01 -6.67
CA GLN A 125 -33.31 -1.07 -7.85
C GLN A 125 -33.03 0.11 -8.79
N GLU A 126 -33.55 0.03 -10.01
CA GLU A 126 -33.49 1.14 -10.94
C GLU A 126 -34.31 2.35 -10.45
N LEU A 127 -33.65 3.51 -10.37
CA LEU A 127 -34.28 4.75 -9.95
C LEU A 127 -35.03 5.41 -11.13
N ASP A 128 -36.35 5.42 -11.03
CA ASP A 128 -37.22 6.13 -11.97
C ASP A 128 -36.95 7.65 -11.89
N PRO A 129 -36.63 8.32 -13.02
CA PRO A 129 -36.37 9.76 -13.04
C PRO A 129 -37.52 10.64 -12.52
N SER A 130 -38.76 10.12 -12.53
CA SER A 130 -39.93 10.81 -11.95
C SER A 130 -39.96 10.80 -10.42
N ILE A 131 -39.13 9.96 -9.78
CA ILE A 131 -38.97 9.87 -8.32
C ILE A 131 -37.71 10.64 -7.89
N GLY A 132 -36.59 10.40 -8.56
CA GLY A 132 -35.33 11.04 -8.25
C GLY A 132 -34.25 10.74 -9.26
N HIS A 133 -33.07 11.29 -9.04
CA HIS A 133 -31.91 11.05 -9.90
C HIS A 133 -30.61 11.19 -9.11
N TYR A 134 -29.56 10.58 -9.64
CA TYR A 134 -28.20 10.77 -9.17
C TYR A 134 -27.55 11.94 -9.90
N GLN A 135 -26.91 12.83 -9.14
CA GLN A 135 -26.09 13.89 -9.70
C GLN A 135 -24.65 13.71 -9.23
N VAL A 136 -23.72 13.59 -10.19
CA VAL A 136 -22.29 13.49 -9.88
C VAL A 136 -21.55 14.62 -10.54
N ASN A 137 -20.76 15.36 -9.75
CA ASN A 137 -19.95 16.45 -10.24
C ASN A 137 -18.52 16.35 -9.70
N GLN A 138 -17.54 16.69 -10.52
CA GLN A 138 -16.24 17.11 -10.01
C GLN A 138 -16.33 18.59 -9.66
N VAL A 139 -16.10 18.91 -8.39
CA VAL A 139 -16.13 20.29 -7.89
C VAL A 139 -14.70 20.78 -7.72
N ARG A 140 -14.38 21.91 -8.35
CA ARG A 140 -13.05 22.53 -8.31
C ARG A 140 -13.14 23.93 -7.74
N TYR A 141 -12.26 24.25 -6.81
CA TYR A 141 -12.03 25.59 -6.31
C TYR A 141 -10.65 26.05 -6.73
N TYR A 142 -10.55 27.22 -7.33
CA TYR A 142 -9.27 27.82 -7.70
C TYR A 142 -9.34 29.35 -7.64
N TYR A 143 -8.19 29.98 -7.44
CA TYR A 143 -8.06 31.42 -7.52
C TYR A 143 -7.75 31.85 -8.96
N ILE A 144 -8.30 32.99 -9.35
CA ILE A 144 -7.96 33.66 -10.62
C ILE A 144 -7.18 34.94 -10.36
N ASP A 145 -6.48 35.45 -11.37
CA ASP A 145 -5.72 36.70 -11.30
C ASP A 145 -6.64 37.95 -11.40
N LYS A 146 -7.72 37.95 -10.61
CA LYS A 146 -8.63 39.08 -10.44
C LYS A 146 -8.86 39.30 -8.95
N TYR A 147 -8.97 40.57 -8.58
CA TYR A 147 -9.20 41.01 -7.21
C TYR A 147 -10.61 41.56 -7.07
N ASP A 148 -11.24 41.31 -5.93
CA ASP A 148 -12.52 41.90 -5.56
C ASP A 148 -12.36 43.39 -5.23
N ALA A 149 -13.47 44.08 -4.97
CA ALA A 149 -13.46 45.49 -4.58
C ALA A 149 -12.69 45.77 -3.28
N ASN A 150 -12.40 44.73 -2.48
CA ASN A 150 -11.69 44.80 -1.21
C ASN A 150 -10.20 44.44 -1.34
N GLY A 151 -9.72 44.13 -2.56
CA GLY A 151 -8.33 43.72 -2.81
C GLY A 151 -8.02 42.26 -2.50
N ASN A 152 -9.01 41.41 -2.24
CA ASN A 152 -8.80 39.96 -2.07
C ASN A 152 -8.86 39.25 -3.42
N GLN A 153 -8.06 38.20 -3.58
CA GLN A 153 -8.10 37.38 -4.78
C GLN A 153 -9.42 36.60 -4.88
N ILE A 154 -10.04 36.62 -6.06
CA ILE A 154 -11.34 35.97 -6.27
C ILE A 154 -11.16 34.45 -6.37
N ARG A 155 -11.90 33.71 -5.54
CA ARG A 155 -11.99 32.25 -5.56
C ARG A 155 -13.21 31.80 -6.34
N ILE A 156 -13.01 31.06 -7.43
CA ILE A 156 -14.07 30.50 -8.26
C ILE A 156 -14.39 29.08 -7.82
N LYS A 157 -15.68 28.72 -7.84
CA LYS A 157 -16.19 27.35 -7.71
C LYS A 157 -16.72 26.88 -9.06
N ASP A 158 -16.04 25.93 -9.67
CA ASP A 158 -16.44 25.27 -10.90
C ASP A 158 -17.07 23.89 -10.59
N ARG A 159 -18.06 23.49 -11.38
CA ARG A 159 -18.77 22.20 -11.24
C ARG A 159 -18.84 21.55 -12.61
N ILE A 160 -18.09 20.47 -12.77
CA ILE A 160 -18.03 19.71 -14.01
C ILE A 160 -18.90 18.46 -13.82
N PRO A 161 -20.02 18.32 -14.54
CA PRO A 161 -20.86 17.13 -14.42
C PRO A 161 -20.09 15.92 -14.94
N LEU A 162 -20.17 14.82 -14.18
CA LEU A 162 -19.58 13.54 -14.53
C LEU A 162 -20.67 12.61 -15.05
N GLU A 163 -20.35 11.90 -16.13
CA GLU A 163 -21.26 10.92 -16.72
C GLU A 163 -21.30 9.67 -15.85
N VAL A 164 -22.52 9.26 -15.50
CA VAL A 164 -22.81 8.06 -14.72
C VAL A 164 -23.65 7.11 -15.55
N GLN A 165 -23.31 5.83 -15.47
CA GLN A 165 -24.05 4.75 -16.12
C GLN A 165 -24.06 3.55 -15.17
N ARG A 166 -24.91 2.57 -15.47
CA ARG A 166 -24.89 1.30 -14.73
C ARG A 166 -23.50 0.68 -14.81
N CYS A 167 -23.03 0.14 -13.69
CA CYS A 167 -21.69 -0.41 -13.59
C CYS A 167 -21.48 -1.58 -14.57
N GLY A 168 -22.44 -2.51 -14.62
CA GLY A 168 -22.25 -3.76 -15.35
C GLY A 168 -20.96 -4.46 -14.93
N GLN A 169 -20.29 -5.11 -15.88
CA GLN A 169 -18.98 -5.75 -15.66
C GLN A 169 -17.80 -4.86 -16.09
N GLU A 170 -18.06 -3.80 -16.85
CA GLU A 170 -17.00 -3.02 -17.52
C GLU A 170 -16.61 -1.74 -16.77
N HIS A 171 -17.56 -1.12 -16.04
CA HIS A 171 -17.31 0.19 -15.46
C HIS A 171 -16.80 0.13 -14.02
N PHE A 172 -16.90 -1.01 -13.34
CA PHE A 172 -16.33 -1.24 -12.00
C PHE A 172 -15.04 -2.08 -12.10
N ASN A 173 -13.89 -1.43 -11.88
CA ASN A 173 -12.57 -2.02 -12.05
C ASN A 173 -12.21 -2.92 -10.87
N TYR A 174 -12.62 -4.17 -10.95
CA TYR A 174 -12.30 -5.20 -9.96
C TYR A 174 -12.02 -6.54 -10.64
N GLU A 175 -10.98 -7.24 -10.19
CA GLU A 175 -10.48 -8.45 -10.86
C GLU A 175 -11.50 -9.59 -10.80
N ASN A 176 -12.19 -9.78 -9.67
CA ASN A 176 -13.13 -10.87 -9.49
C ASN A 176 -14.57 -10.47 -9.88
N GLN A 177 -14.88 -10.63 -11.16
CA GLN A 177 -16.20 -10.35 -11.74
C GLN A 177 -17.35 -11.18 -11.12
N ARG A 178 -17.04 -12.33 -10.50
CA ARG A 178 -18.08 -13.15 -9.83
C ARG A 178 -18.59 -12.50 -8.55
N GLU A 179 -17.72 -11.82 -7.82
CA GLU A 179 -18.10 -11.09 -6.60
C GLU A 179 -18.98 -9.89 -6.94
N ILE A 180 -18.71 -9.19 -8.05
CA ILE A 180 -19.54 -8.07 -8.53
C ILE A 180 -21.00 -8.54 -8.71
N LEU A 181 -21.20 -9.67 -9.38
CA LEU A 181 -22.53 -10.24 -9.60
C LEU A 181 -23.14 -10.79 -8.29
N MET A 182 -22.32 -11.40 -7.42
CA MET A 182 -22.80 -11.94 -6.14
C MET A 182 -23.35 -10.85 -5.21
N TYR A 183 -22.76 -9.65 -5.26
CA TYR A 183 -23.17 -8.49 -4.48
C TYR A 183 -24.14 -7.56 -5.21
N ASN A 184 -24.57 -7.91 -6.44
CA ASN A 184 -25.42 -7.09 -7.32
C ASN A 184 -24.88 -5.66 -7.54
N ILE A 185 -23.55 -5.52 -7.59
CA ILE A 185 -22.89 -4.22 -7.83
C ILE A 185 -23.04 -3.80 -9.29
N ASP A 186 -23.33 -4.75 -10.19
CA ASP A 186 -23.58 -4.49 -11.60
C ASP A 186 -24.81 -3.59 -11.84
N ASP A 187 -25.78 -3.61 -10.92
CA ASP A 187 -26.97 -2.75 -10.95
C ASP A 187 -26.73 -1.33 -10.41
N TYR A 188 -25.59 -1.08 -9.76
CA TYR A 188 -25.26 0.24 -9.21
C TYR A 188 -24.81 1.20 -10.32
N GLN A 189 -24.68 2.48 -9.96
CA GLN A 189 -24.14 3.51 -10.85
C GLN A 189 -22.64 3.67 -10.64
N CYS A 190 -21.91 3.72 -11.74
CA CYS A 190 -20.46 3.93 -11.81
C CYS A 190 -20.15 5.18 -12.64
N ILE A 191 -18.99 5.78 -12.37
CA ILE A 191 -18.48 6.92 -13.12
C ILE A 191 -17.77 6.41 -14.38
N VAL A 192 -18.26 6.78 -15.57
CA VAL A 192 -17.75 6.24 -16.85
C VAL A 192 -16.33 6.75 -17.15
N ARG A 193 -16.11 8.06 -16.97
CA ARG A 193 -14.81 8.70 -17.27
C ARG A 193 -13.94 8.76 -16.03
N LYS A 194 -12.89 7.95 -16.00
CA LYS A 194 -11.98 7.80 -14.85
C LYS A 194 -10.85 8.84 -14.75
N ASN A 195 -10.80 9.81 -15.67
CA ASN A 195 -9.79 10.88 -15.62
C ASN A 195 -10.17 12.00 -14.63
N ILE A 196 -10.27 11.64 -13.36
CA ILE A 196 -10.67 12.55 -12.29
C ILE A 196 -9.54 12.67 -11.28
N SER A 197 -9.18 13.92 -10.97
CA SER A 197 -8.17 14.25 -9.97
C SER A 197 -8.79 14.86 -8.72
N LEU A 198 -8.29 14.41 -7.57
CA LEU A 198 -8.50 14.98 -6.26
C LEU A 198 -7.27 15.80 -5.92
N GLU A 199 -7.45 17.00 -5.35
CA GLU A 199 -6.33 17.90 -5.07
C GLU A 199 -6.64 18.75 -3.85
N GLY A 200 -5.64 19.00 -3.03
CA GLY A 200 -5.70 20.02 -1.98
C GLY A 200 -6.69 19.73 -0.84
N ASN A 201 -6.81 20.72 0.04
CA ASN A 201 -7.82 20.81 1.08
C ASN A 201 -8.62 22.11 0.96
N PHE A 202 -9.57 22.34 1.86
CA PHE A 202 -10.44 23.52 1.80
C PHE A 202 -9.69 24.87 1.77
N TYR A 203 -8.51 24.94 2.38
CA TYR A 203 -7.67 26.16 2.45
C TYR A 203 -6.61 26.23 1.35
N SER A 204 -6.53 25.22 0.48
CA SER A 204 -5.57 25.18 -0.62
C SER A 204 -5.98 26.10 -1.75
N SER A 205 -4.98 26.60 -2.50
CA SER A 205 -5.20 27.44 -3.68
C SER A 205 -5.99 26.71 -4.76
N LYS A 206 -5.75 25.41 -4.89
CA LYS A 206 -6.55 24.47 -5.67
C LYS A 206 -7.16 23.43 -4.75
N PHE A 207 -8.46 23.19 -4.88
CA PHE A 207 -9.16 22.16 -4.14
C PHE A 207 -10.16 21.46 -5.05
N SER A 208 -9.99 20.16 -5.25
CA SER A 208 -10.81 19.34 -6.14
C SER A 208 -11.33 18.10 -5.40
N TYR A 209 -12.63 17.85 -5.50
CA TYR A 209 -13.27 16.67 -4.94
C TYR A 209 -14.43 16.19 -5.83
N ILE A 210 -14.88 14.96 -5.62
CA ILE A 210 -16.08 14.42 -6.29
C ILE A 210 -17.27 14.57 -5.35
N GLU A 211 -18.36 15.09 -5.87
CA GLU A 211 -19.65 15.23 -5.19
C GLU A 211 -20.65 14.28 -5.86
N ILE A 212 -21.16 13.31 -5.11
CA ILE A 212 -22.24 12.40 -5.51
C ILE A 212 -23.47 12.77 -4.71
N LYS A 213 -24.61 12.98 -5.37
CA LYS A 213 -25.86 13.35 -4.73
C LYS A 213 -27.00 12.45 -5.18
N LEU A 214 -27.86 12.10 -4.23
CA LEU A 214 -29.19 11.56 -4.50
C LEU A 214 -30.22 12.67 -4.28
N GLN A 215 -30.95 13.01 -5.33
CA GLN A 215 -31.91 14.10 -5.33
C GLN A 215 -33.33 13.60 -5.65
N LYS A 216 -34.32 14.16 -4.96
CA LYS A 216 -35.75 14.02 -5.28
C LYS A 216 -36.05 14.72 -6.59
N CYS A 217 -36.99 14.17 -7.35
CA CYS A 217 -37.50 14.83 -8.54
C CYS A 217 -38.20 16.13 -8.15
N GLN A 218 -37.85 17.22 -8.84
CA GLN A 218 -38.49 18.52 -8.68
C GLN A 218 -39.03 18.99 -10.02
N ASN A 219 -40.29 19.41 -10.04
CA ASN A 219 -40.91 19.95 -11.25
C ASN A 219 -40.25 21.27 -11.59
N SER A 220 -39.46 21.29 -12.67
CA SER A 220 -38.85 22.50 -13.23
C SER A 220 -39.52 22.84 -14.56
N LEU A 221 -39.67 24.14 -14.84
CA LEU A 221 -40.21 24.62 -16.12
C LEU A 221 -39.41 24.13 -17.34
N ASN A 222 -38.15 23.71 -17.12
CA ASN A 222 -37.23 23.28 -18.17
C ASN A 222 -37.05 21.75 -18.27
N SER A 223 -37.66 20.95 -17.38
CA SER A 223 -37.53 19.50 -17.41
C SER A 223 -38.70 18.85 -18.15
N LYS A 224 -38.40 17.91 -19.06
CA LYS A 224 -39.43 17.09 -19.74
C LYS A 224 -40.07 16.04 -18.82
N ILE A 225 -39.45 15.77 -17.68
CA ILE A 225 -39.87 14.74 -16.72
C ILE A 225 -40.90 15.37 -15.78
N VAL A 226 -42.04 14.70 -15.64
CA VAL A 226 -43.10 15.06 -14.68
C VAL A 226 -42.89 14.24 -13.42
N CYS A 227 -42.66 14.89 -12.28
CA CYS A 227 -42.42 14.21 -11.03
C CYS A 227 -43.71 13.61 -10.46
N LYS A 228 -43.57 12.49 -9.73
CA LYS A 228 -44.68 11.89 -8.96
C LYS A 228 -45.09 12.78 -7.78
N ASN A 229 -46.19 12.42 -7.14
CA ASN A 229 -46.65 13.12 -5.93
C ASN A 229 -45.60 13.01 -4.83
N GLN A 230 -45.39 14.09 -4.07
CA GLN A 230 -44.36 14.16 -3.03
C GLN A 230 -44.47 13.01 -2.02
N SER A 231 -45.68 12.68 -1.56
CA SER A 231 -45.90 11.53 -0.66
C SER A 231 -45.46 10.19 -1.27
N GLN A 232 -45.65 9.98 -2.58
CA GLN A 232 -45.19 8.74 -3.23
C GLN A 232 -43.67 8.69 -3.35
N ILE A 233 -43.03 9.84 -3.57
CA ILE A 233 -41.57 9.98 -3.61
C ILE A 233 -41.00 9.71 -2.20
N ASP A 234 -41.64 10.28 -1.18
CA ASP A 234 -41.22 10.13 0.20
C ASP A 234 -41.36 8.68 0.68
N ASP A 235 -42.52 8.05 0.43
CA ASP A 235 -42.81 6.65 0.75
C ASP A 235 -41.87 5.68 0.00
N PHE A 236 -41.40 6.06 -1.19
CA PHE A 236 -40.41 5.27 -1.93
C PHE A 236 -39.06 5.32 -1.23
N PHE A 237 -38.54 6.52 -0.97
CA PHE A 237 -37.20 6.66 -0.41
C PHE A 237 -37.11 6.14 1.02
N GLU A 238 -38.14 6.26 1.85
CA GLU A 238 -38.15 5.74 3.24
C GLU A 238 -38.00 4.22 3.34
N ARG A 239 -38.26 3.47 2.25
CA ARG A 239 -38.10 2.01 2.19
C ARG A 239 -36.77 1.57 1.62
N GLU A 240 -36.00 2.51 1.06
CA GLU A 240 -34.77 2.22 0.33
C GLU A 240 -33.53 2.60 1.15
N LYS A 241 -32.42 1.98 0.77
CA LYS A 241 -31.10 2.27 1.32
C LYS A 241 -30.20 2.76 0.19
N PHE A 242 -29.41 3.79 0.48
CA PHE A 242 -28.36 4.23 -0.42
C PHE A 242 -27.08 3.48 -0.07
N ASN A 243 -26.66 2.59 -0.96
CA ASN A 243 -25.49 1.74 -0.79
C ASN A 243 -24.33 2.28 -1.59
N VAL A 244 -23.13 2.08 -1.07
CA VAL A 244 -21.87 2.43 -1.72
C VAL A 244 -20.92 1.26 -1.59
N ALA A 245 -20.49 0.75 -2.74
CA ALA A 245 -19.46 -0.27 -2.85
C ALA A 245 -18.17 0.38 -3.35
N LEU A 246 -17.06 0.10 -2.67
CA LEU A 246 -15.75 0.68 -2.98
C LEU A 246 -14.74 -0.42 -3.25
N VAL A 247 -13.80 -0.17 -4.17
CA VAL A 247 -12.60 -1.00 -4.28
C VAL A 247 -11.52 -0.39 -3.39
N ASN A 248 -11.17 -1.13 -2.34
CA ASN A 248 -10.05 -0.83 -1.47
C ASN A 248 -8.90 -1.79 -1.77
N SER A 249 -7.67 -1.38 -1.48
CA SER A 249 -6.50 -2.23 -1.59
C SER A 249 -5.79 -2.37 -0.25
N ILE A 250 -5.37 -3.59 0.07
CA ILE A 250 -4.54 -3.93 1.22
C ILE A 250 -3.29 -4.67 0.76
N ILE A 251 -2.30 -4.71 1.64
CA ILE A 251 -1.12 -5.54 1.45
C ILE A 251 -1.34 -6.86 2.19
N ASP A 252 -1.26 -7.98 1.47
CA ASP A 252 -1.23 -9.31 2.07
C ASP A 252 0.20 -9.83 2.14
N PHE A 253 0.77 -9.81 3.35
CA PHE A 253 2.16 -10.24 3.59
C PHE A 253 2.34 -11.76 3.56
N ASN A 254 1.26 -12.53 3.49
CA ASN A 254 1.33 -13.98 3.34
C ASN A 254 1.40 -14.40 1.87
N ASP A 255 1.12 -13.48 0.95
CA ASP A 255 1.10 -13.70 -0.49
C ASP A 255 2.19 -12.88 -1.18
N TYR A 256 3.31 -13.53 -1.47
CA TYR A 256 4.46 -12.89 -2.12
C TYR A 256 4.29 -12.73 -3.64
N ASP A 257 3.36 -13.47 -4.26
CA ASP A 257 3.11 -13.38 -5.69
C ASP A 257 2.14 -12.23 -5.99
N GLN A 258 1.16 -12.02 -5.10
CA GLN A 258 0.18 -10.94 -5.17
C GLN A 258 0.13 -10.16 -3.86
N THR A 259 1.18 -9.38 -3.61
CA THR A 259 1.32 -8.63 -2.36
C THR A 259 0.26 -7.54 -2.20
N LYS A 260 -0.21 -6.95 -3.31
CA LYS A 260 -1.34 -6.02 -3.30
C LYS A 260 -2.63 -6.76 -3.65
N LYS A 261 -3.56 -6.85 -2.70
CA LYS A 261 -4.89 -7.41 -2.91
C LYS A 261 -5.94 -6.32 -2.85
N SER A 262 -6.76 -6.25 -3.89
CA SER A 262 -7.95 -5.41 -3.90
C SER A 262 -9.13 -6.22 -3.37
N PHE A 263 -10.04 -5.57 -2.67
CA PHE A 263 -11.29 -6.14 -2.18
C PHE A 263 -12.41 -5.11 -2.27
N ILE A 264 -13.65 -5.60 -2.33
CA ILE A 264 -14.84 -4.76 -2.30
C ILE A 264 -15.23 -4.51 -0.84
N ASP A 265 -15.42 -3.24 -0.50
CA ASP A 265 -16.00 -2.81 0.77
C ASP A 265 -17.43 -2.33 0.51
N ASP A 266 -18.41 -3.12 0.95
CA ASP A 266 -19.86 -2.89 0.85
C ASP A 266 -20.47 -2.49 2.20
N SER A 267 -19.64 -2.20 3.21
CA SER A 267 -20.10 -1.90 4.57
C SER A 267 -20.77 -0.53 4.72
N ILE A 268 -20.77 0.29 3.66
CA ILE A 268 -21.16 1.69 3.68
C ILE A 268 -22.55 1.84 3.05
N PHE A 269 -23.54 2.10 3.90
CA PHE A 269 -24.90 2.38 3.48
C PHE A 269 -25.57 3.38 4.41
N TRP A 270 -26.59 4.06 3.88
CA TRP A 270 -27.44 4.96 4.65
C TRP A 270 -28.90 4.63 4.41
N ASP A 271 -29.65 4.47 5.50
CA ASP A 271 -31.12 4.47 5.44
C ASP A 271 -31.58 5.86 5.01
N ILE A 272 -32.40 5.91 3.96
CA ILE A 272 -32.85 7.18 3.40
C ILE A 272 -34.06 7.66 4.20
N GLU A 273 -33.97 8.89 4.73
CA GLU A 273 -35.04 9.52 5.48
C GLU A 273 -35.50 10.76 4.71
N SER A 274 -36.79 10.82 4.36
CA SER A 274 -37.32 11.83 3.45
C SER A 274 -37.28 13.26 3.97
N ASP A 275 -37.21 13.42 5.29
CA ASP A 275 -37.17 14.67 6.04
C ASP A 275 -35.76 15.07 6.49
N LYS A 276 -34.75 14.23 6.22
CA LYS A 276 -33.36 14.51 6.56
C LYS A 276 -32.48 14.62 5.33
N TYR A 277 -31.44 15.43 5.48
CA TYR A 277 -30.36 15.54 4.53
C TYR A 277 -29.08 14.97 5.16
N LYS A 278 -28.63 13.83 4.64
CA LYS A 278 -27.41 13.16 5.10
C LYS A 278 -26.22 13.57 4.23
N LYS A 279 -25.11 13.94 4.86
CA LYS A 279 -23.86 14.32 4.21
C LYS A 279 -22.76 13.41 4.71
N SER A 280 -21.92 12.91 3.81
CA SER A 280 -20.76 12.11 4.18
C SER A 280 -19.50 12.62 3.48
N ASN A 281 -18.41 12.76 4.22
CA ASN A 281 -17.08 13.04 3.70
C ASN A 281 -16.24 11.77 3.77
N MET A 282 -15.87 11.23 2.61
CA MET A 282 -15.00 10.08 2.47
C MET A 282 -13.61 10.52 2.07
N TYR A 283 -12.60 10.05 2.79
CA TYR A 283 -11.22 10.43 2.60
C TYR A 283 -10.41 9.28 2.00
N ILE A 284 -9.90 9.49 0.80
CA ILE A 284 -9.09 8.53 0.05
C ILE A 284 -7.62 8.88 0.26
N GLN A 285 -6.84 7.90 0.72
CA GLN A 285 -5.40 7.97 0.95
C GLN A 285 -4.64 7.36 -0.22
N LYS A 286 -3.48 7.93 -0.54
CA LYS A 286 -2.45 7.31 -1.38
C LYS A 286 -1.41 6.68 -0.47
N GLN A 287 -1.45 5.37 -0.31
CA GLN A 287 -0.47 4.62 0.46
C GLN A 287 0.76 4.29 -0.38
N GLU A 288 1.87 4.05 0.29
CA GLU A 288 3.14 3.65 -0.32
C GLU A 288 3.64 2.38 0.36
N ALA A 289 4.22 1.47 -0.42
CA ALA A 289 4.81 0.24 0.07
C ALA A 289 6.21 0.10 -0.49
N ASN A 290 7.17 -0.24 0.37
CA ASN A 290 8.54 -0.59 0.01
C ASN A 290 8.80 -2.02 0.47
N LEU A 291 8.90 -2.95 -0.48
CA LEU A 291 9.19 -4.35 -0.20
C LEU A 291 10.69 -4.62 -0.32
N GLN A 292 11.23 -5.43 0.60
CA GLN A 292 12.62 -5.88 0.62
C GLN A 292 12.70 -7.41 0.65
N ASP A 293 12.05 -8.04 -0.32
CA ASP A 293 11.84 -9.50 -0.35
C ASP A 293 12.99 -10.26 -1.02
N ASP A 294 13.99 -9.56 -1.55
CA ASP A 294 15.14 -10.17 -2.20
C ASP A 294 16.09 -10.85 -1.22
N PHE A 295 16.54 -12.07 -1.57
CA PHE A 295 17.50 -12.85 -0.78
C PHE A 295 18.83 -12.09 -0.55
N LEU A 296 19.20 -11.23 -1.49
CA LEU A 296 20.43 -10.43 -1.44
C LEU A 296 20.07 -8.95 -1.30
N GLN A 297 19.84 -8.50 -0.07
CA GLN A 297 19.45 -7.11 0.26
C GLN A 297 20.62 -6.12 0.10
N LEU A 298 21.09 -5.90 -1.13
CA LEU A 298 22.10 -4.89 -1.47
C LEU A 298 21.47 -3.52 -1.76
N GLY A 299 20.47 -3.12 -0.97
CA GLY A 299 19.75 -1.85 -1.13
C GLY A 299 18.71 -1.83 -2.26
N GLN A 300 18.30 -2.99 -2.75
CA GLN A 300 17.18 -3.13 -3.69
C GLN A 300 15.87 -3.13 -2.90
N PHE A 301 14.91 -2.33 -3.36
CA PHE A 301 13.55 -2.31 -2.83
C PHE A 301 12.58 -2.14 -3.99
N GLU A 302 11.44 -2.82 -3.91
CA GLU A 302 10.34 -2.62 -4.83
C GLU A 302 9.36 -1.64 -4.19
N ALA A 303 9.10 -0.52 -4.87
CA ALA A 303 8.18 0.50 -4.39
C ALA A 303 6.92 0.54 -5.25
N PHE A 304 5.75 0.50 -4.61
CA PHE A 304 4.48 0.72 -5.29
C PHE A 304 3.54 1.56 -4.43
N SER A 305 2.53 2.15 -5.08
CA SER A 305 1.49 2.93 -4.41
C SER A 305 0.12 2.34 -4.69
N PHE A 306 -0.79 2.51 -3.74
CA PHE A 306 -2.17 2.06 -3.86
C PHE A 306 -3.11 3.00 -3.11
N SER A 307 -4.39 2.98 -3.46
CA SER A 307 -5.41 3.78 -2.79
C SER A 307 -6.12 3.01 -1.69
N GLN A 308 -6.44 3.69 -0.60
CA GLN A 308 -7.25 3.14 0.48
C GLN A 308 -8.18 4.21 1.06
N VAL A 309 -9.43 3.86 1.33
CA VAL A 309 -10.32 4.71 2.12
C VAL A 309 -10.04 4.54 3.60
N SER A 310 -9.81 5.66 4.30
CA SER A 310 -9.33 5.64 5.69
C SER A 310 -10.33 6.14 6.71
N ASN A 311 -11.22 7.05 6.29
CA ASN A 311 -12.11 7.75 7.18
C ASN A 311 -13.36 8.20 6.43
N ILE A 312 -14.50 7.99 7.06
CA ILE A 312 -15.81 8.42 6.60
C ILE A 312 -16.42 9.23 7.75
N ARG A 313 -16.78 10.47 7.46
CA ARG A 313 -17.39 11.38 8.44
C ARG A 313 -18.79 11.74 7.99
N GLU A 314 -19.75 11.45 8.85
CA GLU A 314 -21.17 11.62 8.57
C GLU A 314 -21.73 12.83 9.31
N TYR A 315 -22.69 13.49 8.68
CA TYR A 315 -23.38 14.67 9.20
C TYR A 315 -24.83 14.61 8.75
N ASP A 316 -25.73 14.87 9.68
CA ASP A 316 -27.17 14.96 9.39
C ASP A 316 -27.63 16.40 9.54
N ASP A 317 -28.50 16.81 8.64
CA ASP A 317 -29.09 18.15 8.59
C ASP A 317 -30.59 18.03 8.27
N GLN A 318 -31.34 19.11 8.46
CA GLN A 318 -32.75 19.13 8.07
C GLN A 318 -32.87 19.20 6.54
N TYR A 319 -33.83 18.46 5.99
CA TYR A 319 -34.10 18.51 4.55
C TYR A 319 -34.60 19.90 4.13
N SER A 320 -34.04 20.41 3.03
CA SER A 320 -34.50 21.65 2.38
C SER A 320 -35.13 21.33 1.04
N ALA A 321 -36.43 21.63 0.91
CA ALA A 321 -37.18 21.42 -0.33
C ALA A 321 -36.63 22.23 -1.52
N LEU A 322 -35.85 23.28 -1.29
CA LEU A 322 -35.19 24.05 -2.35
C LEU A 322 -34.00 23.28 -2.96
N GLU A 323 -33.27 22.52 -2.16
CA GLU A 323 -32.10 21.77 -2.61
C GLU A 323 -32.46 20.38 -3.13
N GLY A 324 -33.58 19.81 -2.67
CA GLY A 324 -34.08 18.51 -3.13
C GLY A 324 -33.15 17.33 -2.84
N THR A 325 -32.09 17.54 -2.06
CA THR A 325 -31.01 16.57 -1.89
C THR A 325 -31.24 15.77 -0.61
N LEU A 326 -31.26 14.45 -0.72
CA LEU A 326 -31.41 13.54 0.42
C LEU A 326 -30.07 13.10 0.96
N ILE A 327 -29.14 12.76 0.05
CA ILE A 327 -27.81 12.29 0.41
C ILE A 327 -26.78 13.01 -0.44
N ALA A 328 -25.70 13.45 0.18
CA ALA A 328 -24.51 13.97 -0.49
C ALA A 328 -23.25 13.27 0.04
N LEU A 329 -22.53 12.61 -0.86
CA LEU A 329 -21.24 11.99 -0.59
C LEU A 329 -20.13 12.82 -1.24
N TYR A 330 -19.09 13.13 -0.47
CA TYR A 330 -17.93 13.90 -0.90
C TYR A 330 -16.67 13.04 -0.84
N LEU A 331 -16.11 12.68 -1.99
CA LEU A 331 -14.84 11.95 -2.07
C LEU A 331 -13.68 12.95 -2.12
N ARG A 332 -12.82 12.92 -1.10
CA ARG A 332 -11.74 13.90 -0.88
C ARG A 332 -10.39 13.22 -0.74
N PHE A 333 -9.33 13.94 -1.08
CA PHE A 333 -7.97 13.49 -0.82
C PHE A 333 -7.63 13.66 0.67
N ASP A 334 -7.15 12.61 1.33
CA ASP A 334 -6.63 12.68 2.70
C ASP A 334 -5.16 13.16 2.69
N TYR A 335 -4.79 13.94 3.70
CA TYR A 335 -3.42 14.36 3.93
C TYR A 335 -2.61 13.33 4.73
N ARG A 336 -3.27 12.32 5.30
CA ARG A 336 -2.60 11.22 5.98
C ARG A 336 -2.25 10.13 4.97
N TYR A 337 -1.11 9.49 5.18
CA TYR A 337 -0.74 8.28 4.45
C TYR A 337 0.17 7.41 5.29
N ASP A 338 0.20 6.15 4.94
CA ASP A 338 0.98 5.12 5.56
C ASP A 338 2.04 4.65 4.56
N VAL A 339 3.26 4.46 5.07
CA VAL A 339 4.34 3.80 4.33
C VAL A 339 4.51 2.42 4.92
N TYR A 340 4.29 1.39 4.13
CA TYR A 340 4.46 0.00 4.51
C TYR A 340 5.90 -0.40 4.18
N ASN A 341 6.69 -0.81 5.19
CA ASN A 341 8.05 -1.32 5.02
C ASN A 341 8.21 -2.71 5.62
#